data_AF-A0A3B5QEN7-F1
#
_entry.id   AF-A0A3B5QEN7-F1
#
_cell.length_a   1.000
_cell.length_b   1.000
_cell.length_c   1.000
_cell.angle_alpha   90.00
_cell.angle_beta   90.00
_cell.angle_gamma   90.00
#
_symmetry.space_group_name_H-M   'P 1'
#
loop_
_entity.id
_entity.type
_entity.pdbx_description
1 polymer ?
#
loop_
_entity_poly.entity_id
_entity_poly.type
_entity_poly.pdbx_seq_one_letter_code
_entity_poly.pdbx_strand_id
1 'polypeptide(L)'
;FVFVGSFNIICNYILMGFCPSVFFSETVFISQQKAHVVLKRQRRFNSGRLEEVLQKANLERECREEQCTMEEAREWFEDNEKTMQFWSLYTDGDQCESKPCQNGGVCEDELSSYKCWCKKGFIGKNCEIETAKQCSINNGGCAHFCKMEGRQRVCHCAAGYEYKCCYVCFQVGLMAFSPKRNKTLPICGGSLLSEFWVITAAHCLDVAKHKKYTIFVRLGEHDVNVVEASESNHEVAEEHIHPRYNSNHSQFNHDIALLKLATPVELSNERRPICVGPSAFIQDLLKDSSSSVVSGWGRLRDKGLEADKLQKLSAPLADRTLCKQSSRDHITRFMFCAGFADGLSDSCQGDSGGPHATNYKGTWFLTGIVSWGEGCAEKGKYGIYTRVSRYYSWIVQTTGILQSN
;
A
#
# COMPACT_ATOMS: atom_id res chain seq x y z
N PHE A 1 -30.56 -16.16 46.34
CA PHE A 1 -30.01 -16.44 47.69
C PHE A 1 -28.95 -15.39 47.97
N VAL A 2 -29.04 -14.65 49.08
CA VAL A 2 -28.08 -13.60 49.46
C VAL A 2 -27.36 -14.03 50.74
N PHE A 3 -26.03 -13.92 50.76
CA PHE A 3 -25.16 -14.37 51.84
C PHE A 3 -24.96 -13.23 52.86
N VAL A 4 -25.17 -13.49 54.16
CA VAL A 4 -24.81 -12.55 55.23
C VAL A 4 -23.88 -13.29 56.19
N GLY A 5 -22.71 -12.67 56.44
CA GLY A 5 -21.51 -13.29 56.99
C GLY A 5 -21.56 -13.83 58.43
N SER A 6 -20.44 -14.45 58.78
CA SER A 6 -20.18 -15.35 59.91
C SER A 6 -20.20 -14.67 61.29
N PHE A 7 -20.84 -15.31 62.27
CA PHE A 7 -20.66 -15.02 63.70
C PHE A 7 -19.75 -16.09 64.33
N ASN A 8 -18.61 -15.65 64.89
CA ASN A 8 -17.74 -16.45 65.75
C ASN A 8 -18.34 -16.49 67.16
N ILE A 9 -18.64 -17.68 67.67
CA ILE A 9 -18.89 -17.89 69.10
C ILE A 9 -17.67 -18.58 69.69
N ILE A 10 -16.97 -17.83 70.53
CA ILE A 10 -15.86 -18.28 71.38
C ILE A 10 -16.45 -19.26 72.42
N CYS A 11 -15.99 -20.51 72.40
CA CYS A 11 -16.29 -21.46 73.48
C CYS A 11 -15.03 -21.62 74.34
N ASN A 12 -15.10 -21.12 75.58
CA ASN A 12 -14.04 -21.23 76.57
C ASN A 12 -14.33 -22.44 77.49
N TYR A 13 -13.26 -23.12 77.87
CA TYR A 13 -13.15 -24.46 78.50
C TYR A 13 -14.08 -24.76 79.69
N ILE A 14 -14.43 -26.05 79.86
CA ILE A 14 -14.02 -26.91 81.02
C ILE A 14 -14.72 -28.31 81.01
N LEU A 15 -13.90 -29.36 81.16
CA LEU A 15 -14.14 -30.73 81.65
C LEU A 15 -14.92 -31.78 80.81
N MET A 16 -14.14 -32.79 80.40
CA MET A 16 -14.42 -34.23 80.24
C MET A 16 -15.84 -34.68 79.82
N GLY A 17 -15.96 -35.16 78.59
CA GLY A 17 -17.05 -36.04 78.18
C GLY A 17 -17.37 -35.94 76.70
N PHE A 18 -17.14 -37.03 75.98
CA PHE A 18 -17.60 -37.32 74.62
C PHE A 18 -18.85 -36.54 74.19
N CYS A 19 -18.71 -35.68 73.16
CA CYS A 19 -19.84 -35.22 72.36
C CYS A 19 -19.69 -35.83 70.96
N PRO A 20 -20.56 -36.76 70.54
CA PRO A 20 -20.55 -37.28 69.18
C PRO A 20 -20.80 -36.13 68.21
N SER A 21 -20.10 -36.13 67.08
CA SER A 21 -20.29 -35.21 65.96
C SER A 21 -21.73 -35.30 65.43
N VAL A 22 -22.62 -34.46 65.95
CA VAL A 22 -23.89 -34.17 65.28
C VAL A 22 -23.62 -32.99 64.35
N PHE A 23 -23.38 -33.29 63.08
CA PHE A 23 -23.43 -32.30 62.01
C PHE A 23 -24.88 -31.86 61.84
N PHE A 24 -25.30 -30.82 62.57
CA PHE A 24 -26.45 -30.03 62.16
C PHE A 24 -26.00 -29.18 60.96
N SER A 25 -26.28 -29.67 59.76
CA SER A 25 -26.33 -28.83 58.57
C SER A 25 -27.60 -27.98 58.65
N GLU A 26 -27.58 -26.91 59.45
CA GLU A 26 -28.57 -25.85 59.27
C GLU A 26 -28.13 -24.97 58.10
N THR A 27 -28.55 -25.39 56.91
CA THR A 27 -28.64 -24.48 55.79
C THR A 27 -29.76 -23.49 56.10
N VAL A 28 -29.39 -22.27 56.52
CA VAL A 28 -30.35 -21.16 56.71
C VAL A 28 -30.76 -20.60 55.34
N PHE A 29 -31.43 -21.43 54.55
CA PHE A 29 -32.06 -21.01 53.31
C PHE A 29 -33.51 -20.64 53.61
N ILE A 30 -33.75 -19.36 53.78
CA ILE A 30 -35.10 -18.80 53.87
C ILE A 30 -35.67 -18.70 52.45
N SER A 31 -36.91 -19.17 52.25
CA SER A 31 -37.62 -19.03 50.97
C SER A 31 -37.80 -17.55 50.61
N GLN A 32 -37.85 -17.22 49.31
CA GLN A 32 -38.00 -15.83 48.84
C GLN A 32 -39.18 -15.12 49.53
N GLN A 33 -40.28 -15.83 49.73
CA GLN A 33 -41.48 -15.35 50.43
C GLN A 33 -41.22 -15.01 51.91
N LYS A 34 -40.43 -15.80 52.64
CA LYS A 34 -40.08 -15.50 54.04
C LYS A 34 -39.00 -14.41 54.14
N ALA A 35 -38.10 -14.30 53.15
CA ALA A 35 -37.09 -13.24 53.12
C ALA A 35 -37.72 -11.84 52.95
N HIS A 36 -38.84 -11.74 52.23
CA HIS A 36 -39.62 -10.49 52.08
C HIS A 36 -40.26 -10.00 53.39
N VAL A 37 -40.41 -10.87 54.39
CA VAL A 37 -40.97 -10.49 55.70
C VAL A 37 -39.89 -9.97 56.65
N VAL A 38 -38.65 -10.47 56.54
CA VAL A 38 -37.52 -10.11 57.40
C VAL A 38 -36.80 -8.87 56.89
N LEU A 39 -36.58 -8.77 55.57
CA LEU A 39 -36.03 -7.57 54.95
C LEU A 39 -37.16 -6.62 54.57
N LYS A 40 -37.63 -5.82 55.53
CA LYS A 40 -38.40 -4.61 55.18
C LYS A 40 -37.43 -3.61 54.56
N ARG A 41 -37.29 -3.65 53.23
CA ARG A 41 -36.65 -2.55 52.48
C ARG A 41 -37.58 -1.34 52.65
N GLN A 42 -37.21 -0.37 53.49
CA GLN A 42 -37.85 0.93 53.44
C GLN A 42 -37.59 1.48 52.04
N ARG A 43 -38.64 1.71 51.25
CA ARG A 43 -38.52 2.64 50.12
C ARG A 43 -38.05 3.96 50.72
N ARG A 44 -37.03 4.58 50.12
CA ARG A 44 -36.74 5.98 50.42
C ARG A 44 -38.04 6.74 50.16
N PHE A 45 -38.41 7.56 51.12
CA PHE A 45 -39.71 8.22 51.20
C PHE A 45 -39.46 9.71 50.98
N ASN A 46 -39.93 10.30 49.88
CA ASN A 46 -40.77 11.52 49.80
C ASN A 46 -40.74 12.10 48.36
N SER A 47 -41.86 12.12 47.63
CA SER A 47 -42.73 13.31 47.65
C SER A 47 -44.18 13.02 47.24
N GLY A 48 -45.15 13.59 47.97
CA GLY A 48 -46.52 13.78 47.48
C GLY A 48 -47.45 12.55 47.55
N ARG A 49 -48.26 12.47 48.61
CA ARG A 49 -49.23 11.40 48.93
C ARG A 49 -50.32 11.10 47.86
N LEU A 50 -50.33 11.82 46.74
CA LEU A 50 -51.29 11.70 45.63
C LEU A 50 -50.63 11.36 44.28
N GLU A 51 -49.29 11.43 44.16
CA GLU A 51 -48.60 11.28 42.89
C GLU A 51 -48.36 9.80 42.53
N GLU A 52 -47.99 8.97 43.51
CA GLU A 52 -47.80 7.52 43.35
C GLU A 52 -49.11 6.74 43.02
N VAL A 53 -50.28 7.31 43.34
CA VAL A 53 -51.58 6.66 43.09
C VAL A 53 -52.08 6.92 41.67
N LEU A 54 -51.66 8.04 41.06
CA LEU A 54 -52.12 8.49 39.75
C LEU A 54 -51.14 8.19 38.61
N GLN A 55 -49.87 7.94 38.92
CA GLN A 55 -48.84 7.72 37.91
C GLN A 55 -48.24 6.32 38.02
N LYS A 56 -48.17 5.62 36.89
CA LYS A 56 -47.47 4.33 36.77
C LYS A 56 -45.99 4.56 37.07
N ALA A 57 -45.38 3.73 37.92
CA ALA A 57 -43.99 3.85 38.34
C ALA A 57 -43.07 4.13 37.13
N ASN A 58 -42.35 5.24 37.16
CA ASN A 58 -41.47 5.69 36.09
C ASN A 58 -40.07 5.82 36.69
N LEU A 59 -39.23 4.81 36.48
CA LEU A 59 -37.86 4.75 37.01
C LEU A 59 -37.05 6.01 36.66
N GLU A 60 -37.22 6.57 35.46
CA GLU A 60 -36.49 7.76 35.05
C GLU A 60 -36.87 8.98 35.91
N ARG A 61 -38.13 9.07 36.33
CA ARG A 61 -38.60 10.09 37.26
C ARG A 61 -38.09 9.81 38.67
N GLU A 62 -38.27 8.60 39.18
CA GLU A 62 -37.86 8.22 40.54
C GLU A 62 -36.36 8.39 40.76
N CYS A 63 -35.53 8.02 39.77
CA CYS A 63 -34.08 8.21 39.88
C CYS A 63 -33.65 9.68 39.76
N ARG A 64 -34.33 10.50 38.96
CA ARG A 64 -34.07 11.95 38.91
C ARG A 64 -34.52 12.67 40.18
N GLU A 65 -35.54 12.17 40.87
CA GLU A 65 -36.08 12.77 42.09
C GLU A 65 -35.35 12.31 43.37
N GLU A 66 -34.89 11.06 43.46
CA GLU A 66 -34.38 10.46 44.72
C GLU A 66 -32.92 9.93 44.69
N GLN A 67 -32.21 10.13 43.59
CA GLN A 67 -30.86 9.60 43.36
C GLN A 67 -30.72 8.07 43.52
N CYS A 68 -30.89 7.31 42.44
CA CYS A 68 -30.74 5.85 42.42
C CYS A 68 -29.28 5.37 42.42
N THR A 69 -29.06 4.16 42.94
CA THR A 69 -27.83 3.36 42.76
C THR A 69 -27.87 2.49 41.50
N MET A 70 -26.71 2.01 41.02
CA MET A 70 -26.63 1.17 39.82
C MET A 70 -27.38 -0.16 40.00
N GLU A 71 -27.33 -0.73 41.20
CA GLU A 71 -28.04 -1.95 41.57
C GLU A 71 -29.56 -1.78 41.47
N GLU A 72 -30.08 -0.61 41.83
CA GLU A 72 -31.51 -0.27 41.71
C GLU A 72 -31.94 -0.09 40.26
N ALA A 73 -31.13 0.58 39.44
CA ALA A 73 -31.38 0.67 38.00
C ALA A 73 -31.37 -0.73 37.33
N ARG A 74 -30.44 -1.61 37.74
CA ARG A 74 -30.31 -2.98 37.21
C ARG A 74 -31.50 -3.88 37.58
N GLU A 75 -32.06 -3.70 38.77
CA GLU A 75 -33.26 -4.43 39.22
C GLU A 75 -34.49 -4.09 38.37
N TRP A 76 -34.53 -2.93 37.70
CA TRP A 76 -35.68 -2.50 36.91
C TRP A 76 -35.64 -2.94 35.45
N PHE A 77 -34.49 -2.81 34.77
CA PHE A 77 -34.43 -3.11 33.34
C PHE A 77 -34.29 -4.61 33.04
N GLU A 78 -33.85 -5.41 34.02
CA GLU A 78 -33.56 -6.85 33.89
C GLU A 78 -32.65 -7.21 32.69
N ASP A 79 -31.98 -6.21 32.11
CA ASP A 79 -31.14 -6.29 30.93
C ASP A 79 -29.95 -5.36 31.11
N ASN A 80 -28.75 -5.90 30.94
CA ASN A 80 -27.51 -5.16 31.22
C ASN A 80 -27.29 -4.00 30.23
N GLU A 81 -27.68 -4.15 28.97
CA GLU A 81 -27.46 -3.14 27.93
C GLU A 81 -28.37 -1.92 28.18
N LYS A 82 -29.66 -2.17 28.46
CA LYS A 82 -30.61 -1.11 28.84
C LYS A 82 -30.24 -0.44 30.16
N THR A 83 -29.76 -1.20 31.14
CA THR A 83 -29.29 -0.65 32.41
C THR A 83 -28.12 0.30 32.18
N MET A 84 -27.14 -0.10 31.37
CA MET A 84 -25.96 0.72 31.07
C MET A 84 -26.30 1.97 30.26
N GLN A 85 -27.21 1.88 29.29
CA GLN A 85 -27.69 3.03 28.51
C GLN A 85 -28.38 4.07 29.42
N PHE A 86 -29.25 3.62 30.31
CA PHE A 86 -29.88 4.50 31.29
C PHE A 86 -28.85 5.11 32.24
N TRP A 87 -27.93 4.28 32.76
CA TRP A 87 -26.94 4.69 33.75
C TRP A 87 -25.91 5.68 33.21
N SER A 88 -25.49 5.53 31.95
CA SER A 88 -24.63 6.48 31.22
C SER A 88 -25.27 7.88 31.20
N LEU A 89 -26.47 7.96 30.61
CA LEU A 89 -27.24 9.20 30.51
C LEU A 89 -27.54 9.85 31.88
N TYR A 90 -27.84 9.02 32.87
CA TYR A 90 -28.20 9.46 34.22
C TYR A 90 -27.01 10.00 35.02
N THR A 91 -25.81 9.45 34.83
CA THR A 91 -24.63 9.78 35.66
C THR A 91 -23.83 10.98 35.11
N ASP A 92 -23.63 11.05 33.79
CA ASP A 92 -22.80 12.09 33.17
C ASP A 92 -23.39 12.72 31.89
N GLY A 93 -24.67 12.47 31.60
CA GLY A 93 -25.41 13.07 30.49
C GLY A 93 -25.07 12.44 29.13
N ASP A 94 -25.71 12.90 28.05
CA ASP A 94 -25.42 12.38 26.70
C ASP A 94 -24.22 13.12 26.10
N GLN A 95 -23.07 12.44 26.01
CA GLN A 95 -21.85 13.00 25.44
C GLN A 95 -21.93 13.21 23.91
N CYS A 96 -22.92 12.60 23.25
CA CYS A 96 -23.21 12.81 21.83
C CYS A 96 -24.01 14.08 21.54
N GLU A 97 -24.59 14.78 22.53
CA GLU A 97 -25.30 16.05 22.33
C GLU A 97 -24.42 17.12 21.68
N SER A 98 -23.13 17.13 22.04
CA SER A 98 -22.14 18.06 21.48
C SER A 98 -21.79 17.79 20.01
N LYS A 99 -22.34 16.71 19.43
CA LYS A 99 -22.04 16.20 18.08
C LYS A 99 -20.52 16.06 17.83
N PRO A 100 -19.82 15.28 18.65
CA PRO A 100 -18.36 15.22 18.59
C PRO A 100 -17.83 14.49 17.34
N CYS A 101 -18.63 13.58 16.76
CA CYS A 101 -18.25 12.81 15.59
C CYS A 101 -18.38 13.63 14.30
N GLN A 102 -17.25 13.87 13.64
CA GLN A 102 -17.14 14.63 12.39
C GLN A 102 -17.41 13.75 11.17
N ASN A 103 -17.49 14.38 9.98
CA ASN A 103 -17.57 13.71 8.68
C ASN A 103 -18.71 12.68 8.55
N GLY A 104 -19.81 12.92 9.25
CA GLY A 104 -20.99 12.06 9.24
C GLY A 104 -20.81 10.72 9.96
N GLY A 105 -19.85 10.63 10.90
CA GLY A 105 -19.75 9.51 11.83
C GLY A 105 -20.96 9.42 12.77
N VAL A 106 -21.30 8.20 13.19
CA VAL A 106 -22.38 7.95 14.14
C VAL A 106 -21.80 7.97 15.56
N CYS A 107 -22.38 8.78 16.43
CA CYS A 107 -21.98 8.86 17.83
C CYS A 107 -22.77 7.85 18.67
N GLU A 108 -22.07 7.13 19.53
CA GLU A 108 -22.62 6.26 20.56
C GLU A 108 -22.12 6.74 21.92
N ASP A 109 -23.05 7.01 22.83
CA ASP A 109 -22.78 7.42 24.21
C ASP A 109 -22.28 6.23 25.03
N GLU A 110 -21.25 6.44 25.86
CA GLU A 110 -20.69 5.43 26.77
C GLU A 110 -20.42 6.07 28.13
N LEU A 111 -20.29 5.28 29.21
CA LEU A 111 -20.05 5.86 30.53
C LEU A 111 -18.76 6.70 30.55
N SER A 112 -18.89 7.99 30.84
CA SER A 112 -17.85 9.01 30.90
C SER A 112 -17.07 9.22 29.59
N SER A 113 -17.60 8.76 28.45
CA SER A 113 -16.95 8.91 27.15
C SER A 113 -17.93 8.74 25.97
N TYR A 114 -17.43 8.85 24.76
CA TYR A 114 -18.24 8.55 23.58
C TYR A 114 -17.40 7.78 22.58
N LYS A 115 -18.10 7.08 21.71
CA LYS A 115 -17.52 6.34 20.62
C LYS A 115 -18.07 6.82 19.30
N CYS A 116 -17.15 7.15 18.39
CA CYS A 116 -17.51 7.50 17.03
C CYS A 116 -17.33 6.31 16.09
N TRP A 117 -18.42 5.91 15.45
CA TRP A 117 -18.41 4.97 14.34
C TRP A 117 -18.21 5.73 13.03
N CYS A 118 -16.97 5.71 12.54
CA CYS A 118 -16.61 6.46 11.34
C CYS A 118 -17.13 5.80 10.07
N LYS A 119 -17.65 6.63 9.15
CA LYS A 119 -17.98 6.20 7.80
C LYS A 119 -16.71 5.73 7.06
N LYS A 120 -16.91 4.87 6.06
CA LYS A 120 -15.84 4.35 5.20
C LYS A 120 -14.97 5.50 4.68
N GLY A 121 -13.67 5.44 4.95
CA GLY A 121 -12.71 6.47 4.54
C GLY A 121 -12.38 7.52 5.60
N PHE A 122 -12.84 7.37 6.85
CA PHE A 122 -12.47 8.20 7.99
C PHE A 122 -12.05 7.36 9.20
N ILE A 123 -11.08 7.87 9.97
CA ILE A 123 -10.55 7.30 11.22
C ILE A 123 -10.28 8.45 12.22
N GLY A 124 -9.79 8.13 13.42
CA GLY A 124 -9.57 9.09 14.50
C GLY A 124 -10.67 9.00 15.57
N LYS A 125 -10.43 9.61 16.74
CA LYS A 125 -11.36 9.52 17.88
C LYS A 125 -12.72 10.13 17.52
N ASN A 126 -12.70 11.18 16.70
CA ASN A 126 -13.85 11.99 16.33
C ASN A 126 -14.13 11.86 14.83
N CYS A 127 -13.59 10.84 14.15
CA CYS A 127 -13.65 10.70 12.68
C CYS A 127 -13.07 11.88 11.91
N GLU A 128 -12.12 12.61 12.51
CA GLU A 128 -11.51 13.82 11.98
C GLU A 128 -10.44 13.54 10.92
N ILE A 129 -9.93 12.30 10.84
CA ILE A 129 -8.85 11.91 9.96
C ILE A 129 -9.42 11.17 8.74
N GLU A 130 -9.37 11.80 7.58
CA GLU A 130 -9.71 11.12 6.33
C GLU A 130 -8.60 10.12 5.96
N THR A 131 -8.97 8.85 5.78
CA THR A 131 -8.05 7.74 5.47
C THR A 131 -7.37 7.94 4.11
N ALA A 132 -8.03 8.65 3.17
CA ALA A 132 -7.44 9.05 1.89
C ALA A 132 -6.35 10.13 2.01
N LYS A 133 -6.17 10.75 3.19
CA LYS A 133 -5.11 11.74 3.42
C LYS A 133 -3.79 11.13 3.90
N GLN A 134 -3.72 9.83 4.16
CA GLN A 134 -2.45 9.18 4.51
C GLN A 134 -1.74 8.65 3.26
N CYS A 135 -0.46 8.96 3.09
CA CYS A 135 0.32 8.44 1.96
C CYS A 135 0.39 6.92 1.91
N SER A 136 0.28 6.26 3.07
CA SER A 136 0.25 4.80 3.19
C SER A 136 -0.99 4.15 2.56
N ILE A 137 -2.03 4.90 2.24
CA ILE A 137 -3.31 4.39 1.73
C ILE A 137 -3.64 5.11 0.42
N ASN A 138 -3.70 4.35 -0.69
CA ASN A 138 -3.95 4.87 -2.04
C ASN A 138 -3.07 6.08 -2.41
N ASN A 139 -1.80 6.06 -2.00
CA ASN A 139 -0.82 7.15 -2.20
C ASN A 139 -1.34 8.51 -1.70
N GLY A 140 -2.14 8.52 -0.63
CA GLY A 140 -2.78 9.72 -0.11
C GLY A 140 -3.59 10.49 -1.15
N GLY A 141 -4.16 9.82 -2.16
CA GLY A 141 -4.88 10.48 -3.25
C GLY A 141 -4.02 11.32 -4.21
N CYS A 142 -2.68 11.28 -4.09
CA CYS A 142 -1.77 11.97 -5.00
C CYS A 142 -1.68 11.27 -6.35
N ALA A 143 -1.54 12.06 -7.42
CA ALA A 143 -1.35 11.55 -8.77
C ALA A 143 0.02 10.87 -8.92
N HIS A 144 1.11 11.48 -8.43
CA HIS A 144 2.47 10.95 -8.57
C HIS A 144 3.06 10.53 -7.22
N PHE A 145 3.57 11.47 -6.43
CA PHE A 145 4.25 11.16 -5.18
C PHE A 145 3.50 11.76 -4.00
N CYS A 146 3.42 11.02 -2.89
CA CYS A 146 2.88 11.50 -1.63
C CYS A 146 3.95 11.46 -0.55
N LYS A 147 4.11 12.57 0.17
CA LYS A 147 4.97 12.68 1.36
C LYS A 147 4.13 13.23 2.52
N MET A 148 4.35 12.71 3.72
CA MET A 148 3.77 13.29 4.94
C MET A 148 4.70 14.38 5.47
N GLU A 149 4.17 15.58 5.66
CA GLU A 149 4.83 16.68 6.39
C GLU A 149 4.04 16.93 7.68
N GLY A 150 4.57 16.40 8.79
CA GLY A 150 3.83 16.33 10.05
C GLY A 150 2.56 15.46 9.93
N ARG A 151 1.39 16.07 10.15
CA ARG A 151 0.07 15.42 9.98
C ARG A 151 -0.57 15.66 8.62
N GLN A 152 0.07 16.44 7.74
CA GLN A 152 -0.49 16.85 6.46
C GLN A 152 0.15 16.05 5.31
N ARG A 153 -0.65 15.61 4.34
CA ARG A 153 -0.11 15.05 3.09
C ARG A 153 0.25 16.16 2.10
N VAL A 154 1.38 15.99 1.45
CA VAL A 154 1.87 16.85 0.36
C VAL A 154 2.08 15.98 -0.87
N CYS A 155 1.42 16.36 -1.97
CA CYS A 155 1.60 15.71 -3.27
C CYS A 155 2.72 16.41 -4.04
N HIS A 156 3.67 15.62 -4.55
CA HIS A 156 4.70 16.09 -5.46
C HIS A 156 4.44 15.52 -6.84
N CYS A 157 4.69 16.32 -7.87
CA CYS A 157 4.70 15.83 -9.24
C CYS A 157 6.11 15.39 -9.63
N ALA A 158 6.22 14.38 -10.50
CA ALA A 158 7.46 14.18 -11.23
C ALA A 158 7.74 15.37 -12.15
N ALA A 159 9.02 15.58 -12.44
CA ALA A 159 9.46 16.63 -13.34
C ALA A 159 8.81 16.48 -14.74
N GLY A 160 8.33 17.57 -15.33
CA GLY A 160 7.81 17.60 -16.71
C GLY A 160 6.30 17.35 -16.90
N TYR A 161 5.48 17.40 -15.84
CA TYR A 161 4.06 17.02 -15.86
C TYR A 161 3.04 18.13 -16.22
N GLU A 162 3.36 19.02 -17.16
CA GLU A 162 2.44 20.09 -17.63
C GLU A 162 1.75 19.77 -18.98
N TYR A 163 2.07 18.63 -19.61
CA TYR A 163 1.59 18.29 -20.96
C TYR A 163 1.34 16.77 -21.09
N LYS A 164 0.36 16.35 -21.92
CA LYS A 164 0.11 14.93 -22.24
C LYS A 164 1.05 14.43 -23.33
N CYS A 165 1.69 13.28 -23.12
CA CYS A 165 2.47 12.57 -24.15
C CYS A 165 1.63 11.36 -24.63
N CYS A 166 1.30 11.31 -25.92
CA CYS A 166 0.48 10.25 -26.54
C CYS A 166 1.30 9.01 -26.95
N TYR A 167 2.63 9.12 -26.96
CA TYR A 167 3.58 8.09 -27.42
C TYR A 167 4.50 7.63 -26.27
N VAL A 168 5.39 6.69 -26.52
CA VAL A 168 6.36 6.24 -25.51
C VAL A 168 7.54 7.23 -25.48
N CYS A 169 7.30 8.45 -25.02
CA CYS A 169 8.22 9.59 -25.18
C CYS A 169 9.49 9.51 -24.31
N PHE A 170 9.54 8.53 -23.41
CA PHE A 170 10.70 8.21 -22.58
C PHE A 170 11.59 7.14 -23.18
N GLN A 171 11.18 6.50 -24.28
CA GLN A 171 11.99 5.52 -24.98
C GLN A 171 13.25 6.18 -25.54
N VAL A 172 14.38 5.49 -25.37
CA VAL A 172 15.67 5.85 -25.94
C VAL A 172 16.21 4.69 -26.76
N GLY A 173 16.92 4.99 -27.84
CA GLY A 173 17.73 4.04 -28.59
C GLY A 173 19.22 4.23 -28.26
N LEU A 174 19.90 3.16 -27.86
CA LEU A 174 21.37 3.09 -27.86
C LEU A 174 21.79 2.73 -29.28
N MET A 175 22.30 3.71 -30.01
CA MET A 175 22.58 3.61 -31.44
C MET A 175 24.03 3.20 -31.66
N ALA A 176 24.25 2.28 -32.60
CA ALA A 176 25.57 1.95 -33.10
C ALA A 176 25.54 1.72 -34.60
N PHE A 177 26.67 1.98 -35.27
CA PHE A 177 26.83 1.68 -36.69
C PHE A 177 26.93 0.16 -36.91
N SER A 178 26.09 -0.39 -37.79
CA SER A 178 26.12 -1.78 -38.20
C SER A 178 26.80 -1.93 -39.57
N PRO A 179 28.03 -2.48 -39.65
CA PRO A 179 28.73 -2.66 -40.93
C PRO A 179 27.97 -3.59 -41.88
N LYS A 180 27.24 -4.58 -41.34
CA LYS A 180 26.47 -5.55 -42.15
C LYS A 180 25.32 -4.92 -42.92
N ARG A 181 24.67 -3.92 -42.33
CA ARG A 181 23.52 -3.21 -42.94
C ARG A 181 23.92 -1.85 -43.50
N ASN A 182 25.19 -1.45 -43.33
CA ASN A 182 25.70 -0.13 -43.66
C ASN A 182 24.81 1.01 -43.13
N LYS A 183 24.33 0.85 -41.89
CA LYS A 183 23.34 1.75 -41.29
C LYS A 183 23.51 1.81 -39.77
N THR A 184 23.21 2.96 -39.18
CA THR A 184 23.11 3.15 -37.73
C THR A 184 21.77 2.65 -37.22
N LEU A 185 21.79 1.74 -36.26
CA LEU A 185 20.60 1.07 -35.74
C LEU A 185 20.64 1.01 -34.21
N PRO A 186 19.48 0.94 -33.55
CA PRO A 186 19.42 0.69 -32.12
C PRO A 186 19.93 -0.73 -31.84
N ILE A 187 20.95 -0.85 -30.99
CA ILE A 187 21.45 -2.15 -30.51
C ILE A 187 20.80 -2.56 -29.19
N CYS A 188 20.30 -1.57 -28.44
CA CYS A 188 19.56 -1.71 -27.20
C CYS A 188 18.61 -0.51 -27.04
N GLY A 189 17.64 -0.66 -26.16
CA GLY A 189 16.81 0.42 -25.66
C GLY A 189 17.36 1.08 -24.40
N GLY A 190 16.66 2.11 -23.96
CA GLY A 190 16.89 2.84 -22.72
C GLY A 190 15.64 3.61 -22.32
N SER A 191 15.67 4.22 -21.14
CA SER A 191 14.64 5.17 -20.69
C SER A 191 15.27 6.48 -20.26
N LEU A 192 14.69 7.61 -20.66
CA LEU A 192 15.14 8.93 -20.21
C LEU A 192 14.69 9.15 -18.75
N LEU A 193 15.60 9.54 -17.86
CA LEU A 193 15.30 9.85 -16.44
C LEU A 193 15.29 11.36 -16.14
N SER A 194 16.10 12.13 -16.87
CA SER A 194 16.15 13.61 -16.85
C SER A 194 16.83 14.08 -18.14
N GLU A 195 17.01 15.38 -18.31
CA GLU A 195 17.73 15.99 -19.43
C GLU A 195 19.15 15.44 -19.63
N PHE A 196 19.78 14.89 -18.58
CA PHE A 196 21.15 14.37 -18.64
C PHE A 196 21.29 12.86 -18.41
N TRP A 197 20.24 12.18 -17.98
CA TRP A 197 20.39 10.82 -17.47
C TRP A 197 19.48 9.84 -18.20
N VAL A 198 20.08 8.75 -18.68
CA VAL A 198 19.39 7.61 -19.29
C VAL A 198 19.69 6.36 -18.49
N ILE A 199 18.69 5.49 -18.34
CA ILE A 199 18.83 4.17 -17.73
C ILE A 199 18.68 3.08 -18.77
N THR A 200 19.48 2.02 -18.67
CA THR A 200 19.48 0.89 -19.60
C THR A 200 19.95 -0.39 -18.88
N ALA A 201 20.08 -1.49 -19.62
CA ALA A 201 20.63 -2.74 -19.11
C ALA A 201 22.17 -2.71 -19.14
N ALA A 202 22.83 -3.28 -18.12
CA ALA A 202 24.28 -3.30 -18.05
C ALA A 202 24.91 -4.16 -19.15
N HIS A 203 24.27 -5.28 -19.51
CA HIS A 203 24.77 -6.17 -20.56
C HIS A 203 24.82 -5.48 -21.93
N CYS A 204 24.01 -4.45 -22.18
CA CYS A 204 24.08 -3.67 -23.41
C CYS A 204 25.44 -2.97 -23.55
N LEU A 205 25.96 -2.42 -22.45
CA LEU A 205 27.27 -1.77 -22.43
C LEU A 205 28.41 -2.79 -22.51
N ASP A 206 28.24 -3.95 -21.86
CA ASP A 206 29.20 -5.06 -21.95
C ASP A 206 29.32 -5.58 -23.39
N VAL A 207 28.19 -5.82 -24.05
CA VAL A 207 28.13 -6.22 -25.47
C VAL A 207 28.75 -5.16 -26.38
N ALA A 208 28.46 -3.87 -26.15
CA ALA A 208 29.04 -2.77 -26.93
C ALA A 208 30.57 -2.73 -26.79
N LYS A 209 31.11 -2.87 -25.57
CA LYS A 209 32.55 -2.93 -25.30
C LYS A 209 33.20 -4.13 -25.98
N HIS A 210 32.63 -5.33 -25.80
CA HIS A 210 33.15 -6.55 -26.41
C HIS A 210 33.17 -6.49 -27.95
N LYS A 211 32.12 -5.91 -28.56
CA LYS A 211 32.04 -5.74 -30.02
C LYS A 211 32.73 -4.49 -30.55
N LYS A 212 33.34 -3.68 -29.68
CA LYS A 212 34.00 -2.40 -30.00
C LYS A 212 33.08 -1.41 -30.73
N TYR A 213 31.81 -1.38 -30.34
CA TYR A 213 30.86 -0.40 -30.86
C TYR A 213 31.06 0.96 -30.18
N THR A 214 31.12 2.01 -30.99
CA THR A 214 30.94 3.38 -30.51
C THR A 214 29.45 3.66 -30.43
N ILE A 215 28.95 3.88 -29.21
CA ILE A 215 27.53 4.08 -28.95
C ILE A 215 27.23 5.56 -28.72
N PHE A 216 26.04 5.98 -29.15
CA PHE A 216 25.43 7.25 -28.74
C PHE A 216 23.95 7.04 -28.44
N VAL A 217 23.36 7.99 -27.74
CA VAL A 217 21.97 7.94 -27.31
C VAL A 217 21.12 8.76 -28.28
N ARG A 218 20.04 8.16 -28.81
CA ARG A 218 19.04 8.85 -29.62
C ARG A 218 17.69 8.86 -28.92
N LEU A 219 17.10 10.06 -28.81
CA LEU A 219 15.75 10.29 -28.30
C LEU A 219 14.83 10.78 -29.40
N GLY A 220 13.51 10.62 -29.21
CA GLY A 220 12.52 11.06 -30.19
C GLY A 220 12.54 10.28 -31.51
N GLU A 221 13.22 9.14 -31.55
CA GLU A 221 13.23 8.19 -32.65
C GLU A 221 11.91 7.41 -32.70
N HIS A 222 11.40 7.14 -33.90
CA HIS A 222 10.24 6.30 -34.10
C HIS A 222 10.45 5.34 -35.27
N ASP A 223 10.65 5.83 -36.50
CA ASP A 223 11.02 5.01 -37.66
C ASP A 223 12.50 5.17 -38.02
N VAL A 224 13.31 4.13 -37.76
CA VAL A 224 14.76 4.21 -37.98
C VAL A 224 15.15 4.40 -39.45
N ASN A 225 14.23 4.26 -40.40
CA ASN A 225 14.47 4.49 -41.83
C ASN A 225 14.24 5.94 -42.27
N VAL A 226 13.64 6.78 -41.43
CA VAL A 226 13.27 8.16 -41.75
C VAL A 226 13.87 9.08 -40.70
N VAL A 227 14.06 10.36 -41.04
CA VAL A 227 14.39 11.41 -40.07
C VAL A 227 13.16 12.31 -39.94
N GLU A 228 12.51 12.26 -38.80
CA GLU A 228 11.20 12.86 -38.48
C GLU A 228 11.33 14.21 -37.73
N ALA A 229 12.57 14.73 -37.60
CA ALA A 229 12.95 15.97 -36.93
C ALA A 229 12.80 15.98 -35.40
N SER A 230 12.13 14.98 -34.82
CA SER A 230 12.07 14.76 -33.38
C SER A 230 13.34 14.12 -32.82
N GLU A 231 14.21 13.57 -33.67
CA GLU A 231 15.40 12.85 -33.26
C GLU A 231 16.45 13.79 -32.66
N SER A 232 16.97 13.39 -31.49
CA SER A 232 18.00 14.13 -30.79
C SER A 232 19.12 13.18 -30.38
N ASN A 233 20.32 13.41 -30.90
CA ASN A 233 21.49 12.56 -30.66
C ASN A 233 22.39 13.18 -29.60
N HIS A 234 22.79 12.35 -28.63
CA HIS A 234 23.62 12.75 -27.50
C HIS A 234 24.77 11.76 -27.31
N GLU A 235 25.98 12.26 -27.15
CA GLU A 235 27.12 11.44 -26.75
C GLU A 235 27.01 11.02 -25.28
N VAL A 236 27.62 9.88 -24.94
CA VAL A 236 27.69 9.38 -23.57
C VAL A 236 28.96 9.93 -22.92
N ALA A 237 28.80 10.78 -21.91
CA ALA A 237 29.91 11.35 -21.15
C ALA A 237 30.42 10.39 -20.06
N GLU A 238 29.50 9.72 -19.36
CA GLU A 238 29.86 8.78 -18.29
C GLU A 238 28.96 7.54 -18.32
N GLU A 239 29.57 6.37 -18.07
CA GLU A 239 28.87 5.09 -17.95
C GLU A 239 28.96 4.58 -16.51
N HIS A 240 27.82 4.37 -15.88
CA HIS A 240 27.70 3.91 -14.50
C HIS A 240 27.02 2.54 -14.48
N ILE A 241 27.80 1.47 -14.62
CA ILE A 241 27.32 0.09 -14.45
C ILE A 241 27.16 -0.20 -12.96
N HIS A 242 26.06 -0.85 -12.58
CA HIS A 242 25.82 -1.16 -11.17
C HIS A 242 26.96 -2.04 -10.58
N PRO A 243 27.56 -1.70 -9.42
CA PRO A 243 28.77 -2.37 -8.91
C PRO A 243 28.63 -3.87 -8.63
N ARG A 244 27.40 -4.36 -8.45
CA ARG A 244 27.11 -5.78 -8.23
C ARG A 244 26.85 -6.56 -9.52
N TYR A 245 26.85 -5.90 -10.68
CA TYR A 245 26.76 -6.57 -11.97
C TYR A 245 28.07 -7.30 -12.26
N ASN A 246 27.97 -8.56 -12.68
CA ASN A 246 29.15 -9.36 -13.06
C ASN A 246 28.74 -10.39 -14.12
N SER A 247 29.05 -10.10 -15.38
CA SER A 247 28.69 -10.96 -16.52
C SER A 247 29.38 -12.33 -16.49
N ASN A 248 30.53 -12.47 -15.83
CA ASN A 248 31.25 -13.73 -15.70
C ASN A 248 30.61 -14.71 -14.70
N HIS A 249 29.89 -14.20 -13.69
CA HIS A 249 29.24 -15.02 -12.67
C HIS A 249 27.74 -15.17 -12.90
N SER A 250 27.06 -14.09 -13.32
CA SER A 250 25.64 -14.11 -13.65
C SER A 250 25.36 -13.02 -14.67
N GLN A 251 25.13 -13.44 -15.91
CA GLN A 251 24.99 -12.54 -17.07
C GLN A 251 23.93 -11.44 -16.89
N PHE A 252 22.86 -11.74 -16.14
CA PHE A 252 21.69 -10.88 -16.05
C PHE A 252 21.33 -10.43 -14.63
N ASN A 253 22.02 -10.93 -13.58
CA ASN A 253 21.75 -10.44 -12.24
C ASN A 253 22.39 -9.07 -12.02
N HIS A 254 21.63 -8.15 -11.43
CA HIS A 254 22.00 -6.73 -11.34
C HIS A 254 22.23 -6.06 -12.70
N ASP A 255 21.50 -6.49 -13.72
CA ASP A 255 21.60 -5.97 -15.08
C ASP A 255 20.92 -4.60 -15.25
N ILE A 256 21.64 -3.56 -14.82
CA ILE A 256 21.21 -2.17 -14.83
C ILE A 256 22.43 -1.25 -14.93
N ALA A 257 22.33 -0.23 -15.78
CA ALA A 257 23.33 0.82 -15.93
C ALA A 257 22.67 2.19 -16.11
N LEU A 258 23.40 3.23 -15.73
CA LEU A 258 23.05 4.63 -15.94
C LEU A 258 24.06 5.27 -16.89
N LEU A 259 23.56 6.07 -17.81
CA LEU A 259 24.35 6.82 -18.78
C LEU A 259 24.13 8.31 -18.53
N LYS A 260 25.22 9.06 -18.36
CA LYS A 260 25.19 10.51 -18.32
C LYS A 260 25.48 11.04 -19.71
N LEU A 261 24.60 11.88 -20.22
CA LEU A 261 24.71 12.50 -21.53
C LEU A 261 25.68 13.69 -21.48
N ALA A 262 26.44 13.90 -22.55
CA ALA A 262 27.36 15.02 -22.68
C ALA A 262 26.64 16.37 -22.85
N THR A 263 25.46 16.35 -23.45
CA THR A 263 24.61 17.53 -23.70
C THR A 263 23.20 17.27 -23.17
N PRO A 264 22.49 18.31 -22.66
CA PRO A 264 21.13 18.16 -22.17
C PRO A 264 20.15 17.88 -23.31
N VAL A 265 19.16 17.02 -23.05
CA VAL A 265 18.02 16.79 -23.94
C VAL A 265 17.05 17.97 -23.86
N GLU A 266 16.69 18.51 -25.01
CA GLU A 266 15.56 19.45 -25.12
C GLU A 266 14.23 18.70 -24.97
N LEU A 267 13.54 18.91 -23.85
CA LEU A 267 12.28 18.23 -23.56
C LEU A 267 11.15 18.73 -24.48
N SER A 268 10.35 17.80 -25.01
CA SER A 268 9.22 18.10 -25.90
C SER A 268 8.04 17.15 -25.63
N ASN A 269 7.02 17.11 -26.50
CA ASN A 269 5.98 16.08 -26.41
C ASN A 269 6.49 14.70 -26.82
N GLU A 270 7.62 14.62 -27.53
CA GLU A 270 8.24 13.42 -28.10
C GLU A 270 9.43 12.94 -27.26
N ARG A 271 9.99 13.81 -26.39
CA ARG A 271 11.17 13.55 -25.57
C ARG A 271 10.90 13.93 -24.12
N ARG A 272 10.61 12.95 -23.25
CA ARG A 272 10.29 13.18 -21.84
C ARG A 272 10.86 12.16 -20.89
N PRO A 273 11.25 12.56 -19.67
CA PRO A 273 11.69 11.62 -18.67
C PRO A 273 10.53 10.76 -18.17
N ILE A 274 10.83 9.49 -17.88
CA ILE A 274 9.94 8.60 -17.13
C ILE A 274 10.16 8.75 -15.63
N CYS A 275 9.09 8.60 -14.84
CA CYS A 275 9.18 8.68 -13.40
C CYS A 275 9.86 7.44 -12.83
N VAL A 276 10.78 7.64 -11.88
CA VAL A 276 11.23 6.59 -10.95
C VAL A 276 10.66 6.86 -9.57
N GLY A 277 10.23 5.81 -8.86
CA GLY A 277 9.55 5.94 -7.58
C GLY A 277 10.15 5.08 -6.47
N PRO A 278 9.90 5.42 -5.19
CA PRO A 278 10.31 4.62 -4.04
C PRO A 278 9.83 3.18 -4.11
N SER A 279 10.59 2.27 -3.48
CA SER A 279 10.36 0.84 -3.60
C SER A 279 8.95 0.39 -3.21
N ALA A 280 8.37 0.98 -2.15
CA ALA A 280 7.03 0.62 -1.68
C ALA A 280 5.96 0.99 -2.71
N PHE A 281 5.99 2.23 -3.21
CA PHE A 281 5.05 2.72 -4.22
C PHE A 281 5.10 1.89 -5.52
N ILE A 282 6.31 1.65 -6.05
CA ILE A 282 6.46 0.87 -7.30
C ILE A 282 6.06 -0.60 -7.11
N GLN A 283 6.29 -1.18 -5.92
CA GLN A 283 5.86 -2.56 -5.64
C GLN A 283 4.34 -2.69 -5.58
N ASP A 284 3.64 -1.71 -5.01
CA ASP A 284 2.17 -1.72 -5.00
C ASP A 284 1.61 -1.45 -6.39
N LEU A 285 2.24 -0.54 -7.16
CA LEU A 285 1.85 -0.27 -8.54
C LEU A 285 1.97 -1.51 -9.45
N LEU A 286 3.02 -2.31 -9.28
CA LEU A 286 3.21 -3.55 -10.03
C LEU A 286 2.14 -4.62 -9.74
N LYS A 287 1.42 -4.55 -8.61
CA LYS A 287 0.34 -5.50 -8.32
C LYS A 287 -0.89 -5.27 -9.20
N ASP A 288 -1.13 -4.02 -9.62
CA ASP A 288 -2.23 -3.61 -10.50
C ASP A 288 -1.76 -3.40 -11.94
N SER A 289 -0.73 -4.17 -12.35
CA SER A 289 0.05 -4.03 -13.59
C SER A 289 -0.71 -4.20 -14.91
N SER A 290 -2.04 -4.23 -14.91
CA SER A 290 -2.90 -4.31 -16.10
C SER A 290 -2.59 -3.22 -17.14
N SER A 291 -2.05 -2.08 -16.70
CA SER A 291 -1.64 -0.94 -17.54
C SER A 291 -0.15 -0.91 -17.90
N SER A 292 0.58 -2.01 -17.68
CA SER A 292 2.02 -2.06 -17.94
C SER A 292 2.32 -2.30 -19.41
N VAL A 293 3.28 -1.52 -19.94
CA VAL A 293 3.72 -1.59 -21.32
C VAL A 293 5.22 -1.75 -21.40
N VAL A 294 5.66 -2.44 -22.44
CA VAL A 294 7.06 -2.56 -22.84
C VAL A 294 7.20 -2.05 -24.26
N SER A 295 8.34 -1.44 -24.58
CA SER A 295 8.60 -0.90 -25.91
C SER A 295 10.07 -1.03 -26.31
N GLY A 296 10.28 -1.06 -27.63
CA GLY A 296 11.60 -1.13 -28.22
C GLY A 296 11.58 -1.42 -29.73
N TRP A 297 12.76 -1.52 -30.32
CA TRP A 297 13.00 -1.85 -31.73
C TRP A 297 13.56 -3.27 -31.90
N GLY A 298 13.37 -4.13 -30.91
CA GLY A 298 13.77 -5.52 -30.94
C GLY A 298 13.07 -6.32 -32.04
N ARG A 299 13.41 -7.60 -32.11
CA ARG A 299 12.89 -8.48 -33.16
C ARG A 299 11.40 -8.72 -33.02
N LEU A 300 10.70 -8.74 -34.16
CA LEU A 300 9.25 -8.99 -34.22
C LEU A 300 8.86 -10.46 -33.97
N ARG A 301 9.83 -11.37 -34.01
CA ARG A 301 9.68 -12.81 -33.76
C ARG A 301 11.03 -13.41 -33.37
N ASP A 302 11.03 -14.57 -32.71
CA ASP A 302 12.29 -15.25 -32.38
C ASP A 302 13.14 -15.47 -33.65
N LYS A 303 14.42 -15.11 -33.56
CA LYS A 303 15.39 -15.11 -34.69
C LYS A 303 14.95 -14.33 -35.93
N GLY A 304 13.97 -13.44 -35.78
CA GLY A 304 13.41 -12.60 -36.84
C GLY A 304 14.21 -11.32 -37.12
N LEU A 305 13.59 -10.46 -37.93
CA LEU A 305 14.09 -9.11 -38.19
C LEU A 305 13.73 -8.18 -37.03
N GLU A 306 14.63 -7.24 -36.76
CA GLU A 306 14.39 -6.08 -35.88
C GLU A 306 13.30 -5.19 -36.47
N ALA A 307 12.54 -4.52 -35.61
CA ALA A 307 11.48 -3.63 -36.04
C ALA A 307 12.08 -2.31 -36.56
N ASP A 308 11.60 -1.87 -37.73
CA ASP A 308 11.96 -0.55 -38.25
C ASP A 308 11.28 0.58 -37.47
N LYS A 309 10.06 0.32 -36.99
CA LYS A 309 9.28 1.27 -36.19
C LYS A 309 9.22 0.84 -34.74
N LEU A 310 9.22 1.82 -33.83
CA LEU A 310 9.08 1.56 -32.40
C LEU A 310 7.82 0.76 -32.10
N GLN A 311 7.99 -0.42 -31.50
CA GLN A 311 6.90 -1.28 -31.08
C GLN A 311 6.56 -1.04 -29.61
N LYS A 312 5.32 -1.36 -29.25
CA LYS A 312 4.88 -1.42 -27.85
C LYS A 312 3.95 -2.60 -27.65
N LEU A 313 4.02 -3.20 -26.47
CA LEU A 313 3.24 -4.37 -26.09
C LEU A 313 2.78 -4.25 -24.64
N SER A 314 1.59 -4.78 -24.33
CA SER A 314 1.13 -4.93 -22.95
C SER A 314 1.90 -6.07 -22.27
N ALA A 315 2.47 -5.80 -21.11
CA ALA A 315 3.26 -6.77 -20.36
C ALA A 315 2.82 -6.77 -18.88
N PRO A 316 1.73 -7.47 -18.52
CA PRO A 316 1.30 -7.55 -17.14
C PRO A 316 2.29 -8.36 -16.30
N LEU A 317 2.37 -8.08 -14.99
CA LEU A 317 3.21 -8.83 -14.06
C LEU A 317 2.76 -10.29 -13.99
N ALA A 318 3.69 -11.21 -14.21
CA ALA A 318 3.43 -12.64 -14.06
C ALA A 318 3.56 -13.07 -12.59
N ASP A 319 2.80 -14.10 -12.20
CA ASP A 319 2.93 -14.70 -10.87
C ASP A 319 4.36 -15.19 -10.63
N ARG A 320 4.86 -14.96 -9.41
CA ARG A 320 6.26 -15.24 -9.09
C ARG A 320 6.60 -16.74 -9.11
N THR A 321 5.64 -17.60 -8.79
CA THR A 321 5.83 -19.06 -8.80
C THR A 321 5.88 -19.54 -10.24
N LEU A 322 4.92 -19.10 -11.06
CA LEU A 322 4.89 -19.42 -12.50
C LEU A 322 6.13 -18.91 -13.23
N CYS A 323 6.55 -17.68 -12.95
CA CYS A 323 7.77 -17.08 -13.45
C CYS A 323 8.99 -17.97 -13.18
N LYS A 324 9.19 -18.40 -11.92
CA LYS A 324 10.32 -19.29 -11.57
C LYS A 324 10.24 -20.67 -12.22
N GLN A 325 9.03 -21.23 -12.37
CA GLN A 325 8.84 -22.54 -13.01
C GLN A 325 9.02 -22.48 -14.52
N SER A 326 8.74 -21.31 -15.11
CA SER A 326 8.87 -21.10 -16.55
C SER A 326 10.31 -21.06 -17.04
N SER A 327 11.29 -20.76 -16.19
CA SER A 327 12.68 -20.60 -16.60
C SER A 327 13.59 -21.71 -16.06
N ARG A 328 14.58 -22.09 -16.87
CA ARG A 328 15.68 -22.97 -16.47
C ARG A 328 16.68 -22.26 -15.57
N ASP A 329 16.86 -20.96 -15.78
CA ASP A 329 17.81 -20.13 -15.04
C ASP A 329 17.18 -19.54 -13.77
N HIS A 330 18.04 -19.26 -12.79
CA HIS A 330 17.57 -18.79 -11.49
C HIS A 330 17.09 -17.33 -11.53
N ILE A 331 15.78 -17.13 -11.37
CA ILE A 331 15.17 -15.80 -11.27
C ILE A 331 15.31 -15.24 -9.84
N THR A 332 16.21 -14.25 -9.71
CA THR A 332 16.55 -13.67 -8.41
C THR A 332 15.48 -12.69 -7.89
N ARG A 333 15.64 -12.20 -6.65
CA ARG A 333 14.78 -11.14 -6.09
C ARG A 333 14.94 -9.75 -6.73
N PHE A 334 15.95 -9.60 -7.58
CA PHE A 334 16.23 -8.36 -8.32
C PHE A 334 15.59 -8.35 -9.70
N MET A 335 14.83 -9.41 -10.03
CA MET A 335 14.14 -9.58 -11.30
C MET A 335 12.63 -9.75 -11.07
N PHE A 336 11.87 -9.69 -12.17
CA PHE A 336 10.49 -10.15 -12.24
C PHE A 336 10.15 -10.56 -13.68
N CYS A 337 9.12 -11.39 -13.84
CA CYS A 337 8.60 -11.74 -15.16
C CYS A 337 7.37 -10.89 -15.48
N ALA A 338 7.21 -10.54 -16.75
CA ALA A 338 6.00 -9.91 -17.25
C ALA A 338 5.69 -10.37 -18.68
N GLY A 339 4.42 -10.26 -19.08
CA GLY A 339 3.92 -10.74 -20.36
C GLY A 339 2.95 -11.91 -20.23
N PHE A 340 2.64 -12.54 -21.36
CA PHE A 340 1.67 -13.62 -21.44
C PHE A 340 2.37 -14.96 -21.71
N ALA A 341 1.98 -16.01 -20.98
CA ALA A 341 2.49 -17.36 -21.21
C ALA A 341 1.84 -18.08 -22.41
N ASP A 342 0.97 -17.39 -23.15
CA ASP A 342 0.27 -17.95 -24.31
C ASP A 342 1.21 -18.19 -25.51
N GLY A 343 2.40 -17.61 -25.49
CA GLY A 343 3.38 -17.69 -26.57
C GLY A 343 3.00 -16.83 -27.78
N LEU A 344 2.16 -15.81 -27.59
CA LEU A 344 1.74 -14.90 -28.66
C LEU A 344 2.46 -13.54 -28.58
N SER A 345 2.96 -13.15 -27.41
CA SER A 345 3.42 -11.79 -27.18
C SER A 345 4.47 -11.70 -26.06
N ASP A 346 5.66 -11.20 -26.39
CA ASP A 346 6.79 -11.01 -25.47
C ASP A 346 7.74 -9.91 -25.99
N SER A 347 8.61 -9.39 -25.12
CA SER A 347 9.80 -8.62 -25.53
C SER A 347 10.84 -9.55 -26.16
N CYS A 348 11.64 -9.06 -27.11
CA CYS A 348 12.60 -9.89 -27.83
C CYS A 348 14.01 -9.27 -27.89
N GLN A 349 14.99 -10.00 -28.44
CA GLN A 349 16.35 -9.47 -28.58
C GLN A 349 16.34 -8.14 -29.36
N GLY A 350 17.04 -7.15 -28.82
CA GLY A 350 17.06 -5.77 -29.29
C GLY A 350 16.17 -4.82 -28.49
N ASP A 351 15.24 -5.35 -27.68
CA ASP A 351 14.48 -4.54 -26.71
C ASP A 351 15.23 -4.33 -25.38
N SER A 352 16.33 -5.07 -25.16
CA SER A 352 17.17 -4.98 -23.96
C SER A 352 17.49 -3.55 -23.57
N GLY A 353 17.33 -3.21 -22.29
CA GLY A 353 17.48 -1.85 -21.79
C GLY A 353 16.24 -0.97 -21.96
N GLY A 354 15.28 -1.38 -22.78
CA GLY A 354 13.99 -0.70 -22.95
C GLY A 354 13.14 -0.68 -21.68
N PRO A 355 12.18 0.26 -21.60
CA PRO A 355 11.32 0.44 -20.45
C PRO A 355 10.30 -0.70 -20.34
N HIS A 356 10.13 -1.21 -19.12
CA HIS A 356 8.84 -1.70 -18.66
C HIS A 356 8.20 -0.61 -17.80
N ALA A 357 7.15 0.02 -18.32
CA ALA A 357 6.52 1.20 -17.76
C ALA A 357 5.08 0.91 -17.36
N THR A 358 4.67 1.33 -16.17
CA THR A 358 3.29 1.16 -15.68
C THR A 358 2.60 2.50 -15.58
N ASN A 359 1.41 2.63 -16.17
CA ASN A 359 0.61 3.84 -16.05
C ASN A 359 -0.17 3.84 -14.73
N TYR A 360 0.00 4.90 -13.94
CA TYR A 360 -0.79 5.17 -12.75
C TYR A 360 -1.44 6.55 -12.88
N LYS A 361 -2.77 6.61 -12.98
CA LYS A 361 -3.55 7.87 -13.03
C LYS A 361 -3.05 8.87 -14.08
N GLY A 362 -2.62 8.40 -15.25
CA GLY A 362 -2.11 9.24 -16.35
C GLY A 362 -0.59 9.40 -16.37
N THR A 363 0.12 8.76 -15.45
CA THR A 363 1.55 8.97 -15.20
C THR A 363 2.33 7.69 -15.35
N TRP A 364 3.37 7.72 -16.18
CA TRP A 364 4.20 6.57 -16.45
C TRP A 364 5.35 6.46 -15.45
N PHE A 365 5.43 5.32 -14.78
CA PHE A 365 6.52 4.98 -13.88
C PHE A 365 7.33 3.84 -14.46
N LEU A 366 8.66 3.96 -14.39
CA LEU A 366 9.58 2.91 -14.76
C LEU A 366 9.57 1.84 -13.67
N THR A 367 9.00 0.69 -13.99
CA THR A 367 8.85 -0.41 -13.04
C THR A 367 9.83 -1.55 -13.31
N GLY A 368 10.27 -1.70 -14.56
CA GLY A 368 11.32 -2.64 -14.96
C GLY A 368 12.17 -2.16 -16.14
N ILE A 369 13.25 -2.90 -16.39
CA ILE A 369 14.11 -2.74 -17.59
C ILE A 369 14.15 -4.10 -18.28
N VAL A 370 13.89 -4.14 -19.59
CA VAL A 370 14.01 -5.37 -20.38
C VAL A 370 15.43 -5.92 -20.23
N SER A 371 15.59 -7.16 -19.76
CA SER A 371 16.90 -7.73 -19.44
C SER A 371 17.18 -8.97 -20.28
N TRP A 372 16.37 -10.03 -20.16
CA TRP A 372 16.57 -11.27 -20.90
C TRP A 372 15.28 -12.10 -21.01
N GLY A 373 15.34 -13.17 -21.80
CA GLY A 373 14.24 -14.12 -22.00
C GLY A 373 14.76 -15.43 -22.62
N GLU A 374 14.00 -16.51 -22.45
CA GLU A 374 14.24 -17.78 -23.14
C GLU A 374 13.44 -17.77 -24.45
N GLY A 375 14.13 -17.51 -25.57
CA GLY A 375 13.47 -17.27 -26.85
C GLY A 375 12.71 -15.93 -26.84
N CYS A 376 11.74 -15.80 -27.75
CA CYS A 376 10.80 -14.68 -27.78
C CYS A 376 9.39 -15.21 -28.03
N ALA A 377 8.46 -14.89 -27.14
CA ALA A 377 7.07 -15.37 -27.19
C ALA A 377 7.00 -16.91 -27.26
N GLU A 378 7.86 -17.61 -26.52
CA GLU A 378 7.77 -19.06 -26.40
C GLU A 378 6.63 -19.43 -25.45
N LYS A 379 5.82 -20.43 -25.83
CA LYS A 379 4.68 -20.87 -25.02
C LYS A 379 5.15 -21.33 -23.64
N GLY A 380 4.52 -20.79 -22.60
CA GLY A 380 4.87 -21.09 -21.21
C GLY A 380 6.09 -20.31 -20.68
N LYS A 381 6.67 -19.39 -21.45
CA LYS A 381 7.75 -18.49 -21.04
C LYS A 381 7.26 -17.08 -20.84
N TYR A 382 8.08 -16.26 -20.18
CA TYR A 382 7.85 -14.83 -19.97
C TYR A 382 9.14 -14.07 -20.21
N GLY A 383 9.04 -12.79 -20.57
CA GLY A 383 10.17 -11.86 -20.52
C GLY A 383 10.60 -11.60 -19.07
N ILE A 384 11.91 -11.50 -18.85
CA ILE A 384 12.51 -11.22 -17.54
C ILE A 384 13.08 -9.80 -17.52
N TYR A 385 12.68 -9.06 -16.50
CA TYR A 385 12.95 -7.65 -16.33
C TYR A 385 13.74 -7.39 -15.05
N THR A 386 14.70 -6.47 -15.11
CA THR A 386 15.35 -5.96 -13.91
C THR A 386 14.35 -5.16 -13.09
N ARG A 387 14.22 -5.47 -11.80
CA ARG A 387 13.24 -4.83 -10.89
C ARG A 387 13.76 -3.48 -10.40
N VAL A 388 13.41 -2.41 -11.09
CA VAL A 388 13.90 -1.03 -10.84
C VAL A 388 13.67 -0.56 -9.40
N SER A 389 12.57 -0.97 -8.77
CA SER A 389 12.29 -0.64 -7.36
C SER A 389 13.38 -1.08 -6.38
N ARG A 390 14.21 -2.08 -6.71
CA ARG A 390 15.33 -2.53 -5.87
C ARG A 390 16.58 -1.64 -5.99
N TYR A 391 16.62 -0.75 -6.98
CA TYR A 391 17.76 0.11 -7.30
C TYR A 391 17.47 1.59 -7.09
N TYR A 392 16.28 1.94 -6.58
CA TYR A 392 15.87 3.33 -6.39
C TYR A 392 16.91 4.18 -5.64
N SER A 393 17.43 3.69 -4.51
CA SER A 393 18.47 4.42 -3.76
C SER A 393 19.75 4.65 -4.57
N TRP A 394 20.20 3.64 -5.33
CA TRP A 394 21.38 3.76 -6.17
C TRP A 394 21.16 4.73 -7.34
N ILE A 395 19.98 4.70 -7.97
CA ILE A 395 19.59 5.64 -9.04
C ILE A 395 19.61 7.06 -8.50
N VAL A 396 19.00 7.32 -7.33
CA VAL A 396 18.94 8.66 -6.75
C VAL A 396 20.33 9.16 -6.34
N GLN A 397 21.14 8.31 -5.70
CA GLN A 397 22.49 8.67 -5.27
C GLN A 397 23.42 8.98 -6.45
N THR A 398 23.29 8.23 -7.55
CA THR A 398 24.14 8.41 -8.72
C THR A 398 23.71 9.60 -9.57
N THR A 399 22.40 9.79 -9.75
CA THR A 399 21.86 10.81 -10.68
C THR A 399 21.56 12.16 -10.03
N GLY A 400 21.31 12.19 -8.72
CA GLY A 400 20.88 13.39 -8.00
C GLY A 400 19.43 13.82 -8.23
N ILE A 401 18.67 13.14 -9.12
CA ILE A 401 17.36 13.60 -9.64
C ILE A 401 16.28 13.76 -8.55
N LEU A 402 16.44 13.17 -7.36
CA LEU A 402 15.46 13.27 -6.26
C LEU A 402 16.06 13.77 -4.95
N GLN A 403 17.24 14.38 -4.97
CA GLN A 403 17.74 15.17 -3.83
C GLN A 403 17.09 16.56 -3.86
N SER A 404 15.79 16.65 -3.56
CA SER A 404 15.26 17.91 -3.03
C SER A 404 15.63 17.96 -1.55
N ASN A 405 16.65 18.74 -1.22
CA ASN A 405 16.92 19.19 0.15
C ASN A 405 15.67 19.84 0.75
#